data_AF-A0A4T0FDU4-F1
#
_entry.id   AF-A0A4T0FDU4-F1
#
_cell.length_a   1.000
_cell.length_b   1.000
_cell.length_c   1.000
_cell.angle_alpha   90.00
_cell.angle_beta   90.00
_cell.angle_gamma   90.00
#
_symmetry.space_group_name_H-M   'P 1'
#
loop_
_entity.id
_entity.type
_entity.pdbx_description
1 polymer ?
#
loop_
_entity_poly.entity_id
_entity_poly.type
_entity_poly.pdbx_seq_one_letter_code
_entity_poly.pdbx_strand_id
1 'polypeptide(L)'
;MSAPLYRNLLREFSKSTPTGERNVQILSHLRTLFTSMSHSKEDMESIVDFLRASRQHKELVKRYNPLSDQTPQERVEATARRVGLAVPKKPVL
;
A
#
# COMPACT_ATOMS: atom_id res chain seq x y z
N MET A 1 -17.47 -21.78 2.18
CA MET A 1 -16.42 -20.91 1.59
C MET A 1 -15.94 -21.50 0.26
N SER A 2 -15.86 -20.72 -0.83
CA SER A 2 -15.62 -21.24 -2.19
C SER A 2 -14.15 -21.15 -2.63
N ALA A 3 -13.65 -22.19 -3.32
CA ALA A 3 -12.29 -22.20 -3.88
C ALA A 3 -11.96 -21.03 -4.85
N PRO A 4 -12.86 -20.57 -5.74
CA PRO A 4 -12.55 -19.43 -6.61
C PRO A 4 -12.38 -18.11 -5.83
N LEU A 5 -13.14 -17.88 -4.75
CA LEU A 5 -13.01 -16.67 -3.94
C LEU A 5 -11.66 -16.62 -3.22
N TYR A 6 -11.22 -17.74 -2.64
CA TYR A 6 -9.89 -17.85 -2.03
C TYR A 6 -8.76 -17.55 -3.03
N ARG A 7 -8.85 -18.10 -4.24
CA ARG A 7 -7.86 -17.82 -5.31
C ARG A 7 -7.86 -16.37 -5.72
N ASN A 8 -9.03 -15.73 -5.77
CA ASN A 8 -9.15 -14.32 -6.08
C ASN A 8 -8.47 -13.45 -5.01
N LEU A 9 -8.74 -13.74 -3.73
CA LEU A 9 -8.08 -13.11 -2.58
C LEU A 9 -6.56 -13.17 -2.68
N LEU A 10 -6.01 -14.37 -2.87
CA LEU A 10 -4.55 -14.55 -2.98
C LEU A 10 -3.95 -13.82 -4.20
N ARG A 11 -4.67 -13.80 -5.33
CA ARG A 11 -4.25 -13.10 -6.54
C ARG A 11 -4.25 -11.58 -6.34
N GLU A 12 -5.30 -11.03 -5.75
CA GLU A 12 -5.36 -9.59 -5.47
C GLU A 12 -4.31 -9.17 -4.43
N PHE A 13 -4.10 -9.96 -3.37
CA PHE A 13 -3.00 -9.74 -2.43
C PHE A 13 -1.64 -9.71 -3.14
N SER A 14 -1.37 -10.70 -4.01
CA SER A 14 -0.11 -10.78 -4.76
C SER A 14 0.11 -9.61 -5.73
N LYS A 15 -0.96 -9.01 -6.25
CA LYS A 15 -0.92 -7.81 -7.09
C LYS A 15 -0.71 -6.53 -6.28
N SER A 16 -1.24 -6.47 -5.07
CA SER A 16 -1.15 -5.29 -4.19
C SER A 16 0.20 -5.21 -3.45
N THR A 17 0.88 -6.35 -3.25
CA THR A 17 2.18 -6.42 -2.57
C THR A 17 3.32 -6.83 -3.52
N PRO A 18 4.35 -5.98 -3.72
CA PRO A 18 5.54 -6.31 -4.50
C PRO A 18 6.24 -7.58 -3.99
N THR A 19 6.85 -8.36 -4.88
CA THR A 19 7.45 -9.67 -4.55
C THR A 19 8.47 -9.63 -3.40
N GLY A 20 9.22 -8.53 -3.23
CA GLY A 20 10.21 -8.37 -2.14
C GLY A 20 9.63 -8.00 -0.77
N GLU A 21 8.37 -7.57 -0.72
CA GLU A 21 7.68 -7.14 0.51
C GLU A 21 6.64 -8.16 0.99
N ARG A 22 6.55 -9.32 0.33
CA ARG A 22 5.56 -10.35 0.66
C ARG A 22 5.96 -11.08 1.94
N ASN A 23 5.31 -10.73 3.04
CA ASN A 23 5.44 -11.48 4.28
C ASN A 23 4.63 -12.79 4.23
N VAL A 24 5.34 -13.92 4.34
CA VAL A 24 4.76 -15.28 4.33
C VAL A 24 3.74 -15.48 5.46
N GLN A 25 3.91 -14.82 6.61
CA GLN A 25 2.96 -14.88 7.72
C GLN A 25 1.62 -14.24 7.38
N ILE A 26 1.58 -13.28 6.45
CA ILE A 26 0.30 -12.71 6.01
C ILE A 26 -0.48 -13.75 5.21
N LEU A 27 0.19 -14.58 4.40
CA LEU A 27 -0.47 -15.65 3.65
C LEU A 27 -1.05 -16.72 4.58
N SER A 28 -0.35 -17.07 5.66
CA SER A 28 -0.87 -18.00 6.67
C SER A 28 -2.07 -17.40 7.40
N HIS A 29 -2.01 -16.11 7.78
CA HIS A 29 -3.15 -15.42 8.39
C HIS A 29 -4.36 -15.34 7.44
N LEU A 30 -4.18 -14.99 6.17
CA LEU A 30 -5.26 -14.95 5.19
C LEU A 30 -5.91 -16.32 5.02
N ARG A 31 -5.13 -17.41 5.08
CA ARG A 31 -5.66 -18.77 5.09
C ARG A 31 -6.51 -19.02 6.33
N THR A 32 -5.99 -18.70 7.52
CA THR A 32 -6.71 -18.88 8.79
C THR A 32 -8.02 -18.09 8.79
N LEU A 33 -7.99 -16.83 8.33
CA LEU A 33 -9.18 -15.96 8.19
C LEU A 33 -10.21 -16.55 7.23
N PHE A 34 -9.76 -17.10 6.09
CA PHE A 34 -10.67 -17.71 5.12
C PHE A 34 -11.29 -19.03 5.61
N THR A 35 -10.55 -19.78 6.43
CA THR A 35 -11.03 -21.06 7.01
C THR A 35 -11.84 -20.88 8.28
N SER A 36 -11.75 -19.72 8.94
CA SER A 36 -12.49 -19.47 10.17
C SER A 36 -13.99 -19.40 9.87
N MET A 37 -14.82 -19.98 10.74
CA MET A 37 -16.28 -19.92 10.60
C MET A 37 -16.87 -18.55 10.96
N SER A 38 -16.04 -17.60 11.40
CA SER A 38 -16.47 -16.30 11.91
C SER A 38 -16.83 -15.30 10.81
N HIS A 39 -16.49 -15.58 9.55
CA HIS A 39 -16.64 -14.64 8.45
C HIS A 39 -17.61 -15.15 7.40
N SER A 40 -18.50 -14.27 6.98
CA SER A 40 -19.43 -14.49 5.90
C SER A 40 -18.72 -14.44 4.54
N LYS A 41 -19.41 -14.89 3.49
CA LYS A 41 -18.87 -14.81 2.12
C LYS A 41 -18.69 -13.35 1.70
N GLU A 42 -19.62 -12.51 2.13
CA GLU A 42 -19.69 -11.07 1.88
C GLU A 42 -18.50 -10.33 2.52
N ASP A 43 -18.07 -10.76 3.71
CA ASP A 43 -16.86 -10.22 4.35
C ASP A 43 -15.61 -10.50 3.50
N MET A 44 -15.50 -11.73 2.98
CA MET A 44 -14.37 -12.12 2.14
C MET A 44 -14.37 -11.38 0.80
N GLU A 45 -15.53 -11.14 0.21
CA GLU A 45 -15.68 -10.31 -1.00
C GLU A 45 -15.29 -8.85 -0.71
N SER A 46 -15.71 -8.30 0.43
CA SER A 46 -15.35 -6.95 0.88
C SER A 46 -13.84 -6.78 1.07
N ILE A 47 -13.15 -7.80 1.60
CA ILE A 47 -11.68 -7.79 1.71
C ILE A 47 -11.02 -7.74 0.32
N VAL A 48 -11.53 -8.53 -0.64
CA VAL A 48 -11.01 -8.51 -2.02
C VAL A 48 -11.17 -7.12 -2.64
N ASP A 49 -12.32 -6.49 -2.46
CA ASP A 49 -12.58 -5.13 -2.97
C ASP A 49 -11.71 -4.09 -2.28
N PHE A 50 -11.50 -4.21 -0.96
CA PHE A 50 -10.58 -3.35 -0.22
C PHE A 50 -9.14 -3.46 -0.74
N LEU A 51 -8.65 -4.68 -1.01
CA LEU A 51 -7.30 -4.89 -1.55
C LEU A 51 -7.15 -4.28 -2.96
N ARG A 52 -8.20 -4.37 -3.78
CA ARG A 52 -8.24 -3.74 -5.10
C ARG A 52 -8.22 -2.21 -4.99
N ALA A 53 -9.07 -1.65 -4.15
CA ALA A 53 -9.15 -0.21 -3.91
C ALA A 53 -7.84 0.35 -3.35
N SER A 54 -7.19 -0.37 -2.42
CA SER A 54 -5.89 0.00 -1.86
C SER A 54 -4.80 0.09 -2.93
N ARG A 55 -4.76 -0.86 -3.88
CA ARG A 55 -3.82 -0.80 -5.01
C ARG A 55 -4.09 0.41 -5.90
N GLN A 56 -5.35 0.62 -6.28
CA GLN A 56 -5.75 1.76 -7.10
C GLN A 56 -5.42 3.09 -6.42
N HIS A 57 -5.69 3.21 -5.13
CA HIS A 57 -5.33 4.38 -4.34
C HIS A 57 -3.81 4.65 -4.38
N LYS A 58 -2.98 3.63 -4.16
CA LYS A 58 -1.52 3.75 -4.25
C LYS A 58 -1.07 4.23 -5.64
N GLU A 59 -1.68 3.73 -6.71
CA GLU A 59 -1.40 4.20 -8.07
C GLU A 59 -1.81 5.66 -8.30
N LEU A 60 -2.99 6.07 -7.82
CA LEU A 60 -3.49 7.43 -7.97
C LEU A 60 -2.62 8.42 -7.19
N VAL A 61 -2.25 8.10 -5.95
CA VAL A 61 -1.34 8.91 -5.15
C VAL A 61 0.00 9.08 -5.88
N LYS A 62 0.57 7.99 -6.42
CA LYS A 62 1.83 8.07 -7.17
C LYS A 62 1.73 8.97 -8.42
N ARG A 63 0.59 8.97 -9.12
CA ARG A 63 0.40 9.77 -10.34
C ARG A 63 0.14 11.24 -10.06
N TYR A 64 -0.72 11.54 -9.09
CA TYR A 64 -1.23 12.89 -8.86
C TYR A 64 -0.58 13.61 -7.67
N ASN A 65 0.08 12.87 -6.77
CA ASN A 65 0.81 13.43 -5.63
C ASN A 65 2.16 12.72 -5.44
N PRO A 66 3.11 12.86 -6.39
CA PRO A 66 4.42 12.22 -6.30
C PRO A 66 5.31 12.73 -5.15
N LEU A 67 4.92 13.83 -4.49
CA LEU A 67 5.60 14.37 -3.31
C LEU A 67 4.91 13.95 -2.00
N SER A 68 3.95 13.01 -2.05
CA SER A 68 3.24 12.50 -0.86
C SER A 68 4.19 11.92 0.19
N ASP A 69 5.28 11.33 -0.27
CA ASP A 69 6.24 10.62 0.57
C ASP A 69 7.33 11.58 1.12
N GLN A 70 7.35 12.84 0.69
CA GLN A 70 8.33 13.83 1.12
C GLN A 70 7.81 14.65 2.29
N THR A 71 8.65 14.78 3.31
CA THR A 71 8.44 15.77 4.37
C THR A 71 8.46 17.19 3.80
N PRO A 72 7.82 18.17 4.47
CA PRO A 72 7.89 19.57 4.04
C PRO A 72 9.32 20.08 3.83
N GLN A 73 10.26 19.64 4.66
CA GLN A 73 11.67 20.00 4.58
C GLN A 73 12.34 19.45 3.32
N GLU A 74 12.15 18.17 3.02
CA GLU A 74 12.66 17.55 1.79
C GLU A 74 12.09 18.21 0.53
N ARG A 75 10.82 18.66 0.57
CA ARG A 75 10.20 19.41 -0.53
C ARG A 75 10.88 20.75 -0.75
N VAL A 76 11.20 21.48 0.31
CA VAL A 76 11.90 22.77 0.24
C VAL A 76 13.31 22.56 -0.32
N GLU A 77 14.02 21.52 0.13
CA GLU A 77 15.34 21.18 -0.41
C GLU A 77 15.29 20.75 -1.88
N ALA A 78 14.35 19.89 -2.26
CA ALA A 78 14.18 19.46 -3.64
C ALA A 78 13.87 20.66 -4.56
N THR A 79 13.11 21.63 -4.07
CA THR A 79 12.81 22.87 -4.81
C THR A 79 14.03 23.78 -4.93
N ALA A 80 14.80 23.96 -3.85
CA ALA A 80 16.03 24.75 -3.88
C ALA A 80 17.05 24.15 -4.88
N ARG A 81 17.21 22.82 -4.88
CA ARG A 81 18.11 22.13 -5.83
C ARG A 81 17.70 22.33 -7.29
N ARG A 82 16.40 22.46 -7.61
CA ARG A 82 15.92 22.73 -8.99
C ARG A 82 16.44 24.05 -9.56
N VAL A 83 16.74 25.02 -8.71
CA VAL A 83 17.26 26.34 -9.11
C VAL A 83 18.75 26.51 -8.81
N GLY A 84 19.45 25.41 -8.48
CA GLY A 84 20.88 25.46 -8.13
C GLY A 84 21.18 26.08 -6.77
N LEU A 85 20.18 26.18 -5.88
CA LEU A 85 20.32 26.74 -4.53
C LEU A 85 20.35 25.63 -3.46
N ALA A 86 21.01 25.92 -2.34
CA ALA A 86 20.97 25.09 -1.14
C ALA A 86 20.11 25.77 -0.06
N VAL A 87 19.31 24.98 0.67
CA VAL A 87 18.50 25.50 1.77
C VAL A 87 19.41 25.87 2.95
N PRO A 88 19.28 27.06 3.55
CA PRO A 88 20.07 27.45 4.70
C PRO A 88 19.75 26.55 5.89
N LYS A 89 20.80 26.08 6.58
CA LYS A 89 20.64 25.35 7.84
C LYS A 89 20.15 26.33 8.91
N LYS A 90 19.13 25.94 9.69
CA LYS A 90 18.71 26.75 10.84
C LYS A 90 19.92 26.99 11.76
N PRO A 91 20.14 28.22 12.24
CA PRO A 91 21.21 28.48 13.19
C PRO A 91 20.94 27.67 14.46
N VAL A 92 21.97 26.97 14.92
CA VAL A 92 21.95 26.28 16.21
C VAL A 92 22.06 27.38 17.27
N LEU A 93 21.04 27.53 18.11
CA LEU A 93 21.03 28.41 19.27
C LEU A 93 21.64 27.69 20.47
#